data_AF-A0A2Z2MGZ1-F1
#
_entry.id   AF-A0A2Z2MGZ1-F1
#
_cell.length_a   1.000
_cell.length_b   1.000
_cell.length_c   1.000
_cell.angle_alpha   90.00
_cell.angle_beta   90.00
_cell.angle_gamma   90.00
#
_symmetry.space_group_name_H-M   'P 1'
#
loop_
_entity.id
_entity.type
_entity.pdbx_description
1 polymer ?
#
loop_
_entity_poly.entity_id
_entity_poly.type
_entity_poly.pdbx_seq_one_letter_code
_entity_poly.pdbx_strand_id
1 'polypeptide(L)'
;MIEDWAEELGINPPCYITKATGKAVLEAEGKAGYGLFLRWRVKNDGNSWSDLKRIDKRKETPVSAGSVRIAVYTIPISSGSWEIEAGELLENPYWFNSTGGGRFVSAWFNGTCACKPEEIVETTLKKIKSAGFKEKEHGEILETEALKPIYSAFFVRDNQYLYIEFVEVKSMNLMRVLMIMGDEETVKAYAEAFTAGSIGEG
;
A
#
# COMPACT_ATOMS: atom_id res chain seq x y z
N MET A 1 -6.46 -5.26 15.59
CA MET A 1 -5.31 -6.14 15.83
C MET A 1 -4.26 -5.93 14.74
N ILE A 2 -3.04 -5.55 15.10
CA ILE A 2 -1.89 -5.63 14.18
C ILE A 2 -1.65 -7.12 13.91
N GLU A 3 -1.56 -7.51 12.64
CA GLU A 3 -1.28 -8.89 12.23
C GLU A 3 -0.14 -8.86 11.21
N ASP A 4 1.05 -9.37 11.55
CA ASP A 4 2.21 -9.40 10.64
C ASP A 4 2.13 -10.58 9.64
N TRP A 5 0.93 -10.84 9.13
CA TRP A 5 0.59 -12.01 8.30
C TRP A 5 1.47 -12.15 7.05
N ALA A 6 1.89 -11.04 6.44
CA ALA A 6 2.72 -11.05 5.25
C ALA A 6 4.19 -11.42 5.56
N GLU A 7 4.67 -11.11 6.77
CA GLU A 7 5.98 -11.58 7.26
C GLU A 7 5.92 -13.04 7.67
N GLU A 8 4.84 -13.46 8.35
CA GLU A 8 4.60 -14.88 8.71
C GLU A 8 4.55 -15.80 7.49
N LEU A 9 3.99 -15.32 6.38
CA LEU A 9 3.98 -16.02 5.10
C LEU A 9 5.30 -15.89 4.32
N GLY A 10 6.24 -15.07 4.79
CA GLY A 10 7.53 -14.84 4.13
C GLY A 10 7.42 -14.06 2.81
N ILE A 11 6.35 -13.31 2.59
CA ILE A 11 6.06 -12.59 1.33
C ILE A 11 6.31 -11.09 1.38
N ASN A 12 6.82 -10.56 2.50
CA ASN A 12 7.17 -9.15 2.64
C ASN A 12 8.21 -8.71 1.59
N PRO A 13 8.08 -7.50 1.03
CA PRO A 13 9.04 -7.01 0.05
C PRO A 13 10.40 -6.67 0.71
N PRO A 14 11.51 -6.63 -0.05
CA PRO A 14 12.80 -6.21 0.49
C PRO A 14 12.85 -4.69 0.78
N CYS A 15 13.82 -4.26 1.60
CA CYS A 15 14.17 -2.85 1.82
C CYS A 15 13.08 -1.91 2.37
N TYR A 16 11.92 -2.39 2.82
CA TYR A 16 10.87 -1.50 3.30
C TYR A 16 11.34 -0.66 4.50
N ILE A 17 11.01 0.63 4.48
CA ILE A 17 11.30 1.58 5.57
C ILE A 17 10.08 1.79 6.47
N THR A 18 8.89 1.50 5.96
CA THR A 18 7.66 1.46 6.74
C THR A 18 6.83 0.25 6.36
N LYS A 19 6.10 -0.28 7.34
CA LYS A 19 5.06 -1.30 7.16
C LYS A 19 3.84 -0.91 7.97
N ALA A 20 2.66 -1.13 7.43
CA ALA A 20 1.39 -1.05 8.15
C ALA A 20 0.60 -2.33 7.83
N THR A 21 0.25 -3.10 8.86
CA THR A 21 -0.42 -4.39 8.71
C THR A 21 -1.64 -4.45 9.63
N GLY A 22 -2.70 -5.11 9.19
CA GLY A 22 -3.88 -5.25 10.02
C GLY A 22 -4.98 -6.09 9.39
N LYS A 23 -5.98 -6.40 10.21
CA LYS A 23 -7.18 -7.10 9.79
C LYS A 23 -8.39 -6.17 9.87
N ALA A 24 -9.10 -6.02 8.76
CA ALA A 24 -10.40 -5.39 8.70
C ALA A 24 -11.49 -6.47 8.69
N VAL A 25 -12.58 -6.21 9.42
CA VAL A 25 -13.78 -7.03 9.45
C VAL A 25 -14.98 -6.10 9.31
N LEU A 26 -15.80 -6.35 8.31
CA LEU A 26 -17.08 -5.68 8.11
C LEU A 26 -18.20 -6.69 8.32
N GLU A 27 -19.04 -6.46 9.32
CA GLU A 27 -20.19 -7.31 9.64
C GLU A 27 -21.38 -7.07 8.69
N ALA A 28 -21.40 -5.93 8.00
CA ALA A 28 -22.38 -5.55 7.00
C ALA A 28 -21.71 -4.72 5.89
N GLU A 29 -22.42 -4.48 4.79
CA GLU A 29 -21.96 -3.57 3.73
C GLU A 29 -21.55 -2.22 4.32
N GLY A 30 -20.44 -1.69 3.83
CA GLY A 30 -19.85 -0.48 4.35
C GLY A 30 -19.13 0.32 3.28
N LYS A 31 -18.31 1.27 3.72
CA LYS A 31 -17.43 2.04 2.85
C LYS A 31 -16.00 1.89 3.31
N ALA A 32 -15.07 1.71 2.38
CA ALA A 32 -13.65 1.75 2.64
C ALA A 32 -12.99 2.82 1.76
N GLY A 33 -11.94 3.46 2.28
CA GLY A 33 -11.21 4.47 1.52
C GLY A 33 -9.78 4.62 2.01
N TYR A 34 -8.84 4.75 1.06
CA TYR A 34 -7.44 4.98 1.34
C TYR A 34 -7.07 6.46 1.18
N GLY A 35 -6.34 7.01 2.14
CA GLY A 35 -5.74 8.34 2.04
C GLY A 35 -4.22 8.23 1.97
N LEU A 36 -3.61 8.80 0.94
CA LEU A 36 -2.15 8.82 0.79
C LEU A 36 -1.59 10.15 1.28
N PHE A 37 -1.03 10.21 2.48
CA PHE A 37 -0.40 11.41 3.04
C PHE A 37 1.12 11.27 3.05
N LEU A 38 1.78 11.80 2.02
CA LEU A 38 3.24 11.72 1.88
C LEU A 38 3.85 13.11 1.86
N ARG A 39 4.91 13.30 2.65
CA ARG A 39 5.75 14.51 2.66
C ARG A 39 7.21 14.08 2.47
N TRP A 40 7.98 14.78 1.66
CA TRP A 40 9.37 14.37 1.41
C TRP A 40 10.30 15.50 1.02
N ARG A 41 11.60 15.22 1.12
CA ARG A 41 12.67 16.12 0.69
C ARG A 41 13.51 15.41 -0.35
N VAL A 42 13.65 16.00 -1.54
CA VAL A 42 14.64 15.58 -2.53
C VAL A 42 15.77 16.61 -2.50
N LYS A 43 16.99 16.19 -2.20
CA LYS A 43 18.17 17.05 -2.29
C LYS A 43 18.63 17.09 -3.75
N ASN A 44 18.00 17.92 -4.56
CA ASN A 44 18.52 18.27 -5.89
C ASN A 44 18.85 19.76 -5.93
N ASP A 45 20.14 20.04 -6.10
CA ASP A 45 20.74 21.29 -6.60
C ASP A 45 20.21 22.62 -6.05
N GLY A 46 20.51 22.88 -4.78
CA GLY A 46 20.73 24.26 -4.31
C GLY A 46 19.51 25.09 -3.90
N ASN A 47 18.29 24.54 -3.88
CA ASN A 47 17.12 25.31 -3.46
C ASN A 47 16.57 24.92 -2.08
N SER A 48 16.08 25.97 -1.40
CA SER A 48 15.66 26.00 0.00
C SER A 48 14.45 25.10 0.34
N TRP A 49 14.17 25.00 1.65
CA TRP A 49 13.13 24.24 2.33
C TRP A 49 11.65 24.55 1.96
N SER A 50 11.28 24.77 0.69
CA SER A 50 9.94 25.32 0.38
C SER A 50 8.87 24.35 -0.10
N ASP A 51 9.16 23.14 -0.60
CA ASP A 51 8.12 22.41 -1.36
C ASP A 51 7.67 21.11 -0.68
N LEU A 52 6.91 21.26 0.40
CA LEU A 52 6.15 20.15 0.98
C LEU A 52 5.02 19.77 0.01
N LYS A 53 5.28 18.85 -0.91
CA LYS A 53 4.24 18.28 -1.76
C LYS A 53 3.34 17.40 -0.91
N ARG A 54 2.04 17.71 -0.89
CA ARG A 54 0.98 16.94 -0.23
C ARG A 54 0.02 16.44 -1.29
N ILE A 55 -0.26 15.14 -1.27
CA ILE A 55 -1.45 14.58 -1.91
C ILE A 55 -2.42 14.29 -0.77
N ASP A 56 -3.65 14.73 -0.90
CA ASP A 56 -4.74 14.39 0.02
C ASP A 56 -5.94 14.03 -0.83
N LYS A 57 -6.05 12.75 -1.13
CA LYS A 57 -7.15 12.21 -1.92
C LYS A 57 -7.71 11.03 -1.17
N ARG A 58 -9.02 11.09 -0.92
CA ARG A 58 -9.80 10.04 -0.28
C ARG A 58 -10.99 9.76 -1.17
N LYS A 59 -11.13 8.51 -1.61
CA LYS A 59 -12.35 8.01 -2.20
C LYS A 59 -12.91 6.96 -1.26
N GLU A 60 -14.19 7.07 -0.96
CA GLU A 60 -14.91 6.02 -0.24
C GLU A 60 -15.65 5.16 -1.26
N THR A 61 -15.28 3.89 -1.34
CA THR A 61 -15.92 2.91 -2.22
C THR A 61 -16.77 1.96 -1.36
N PRO A 62 -18.00 1.65 -1.78
CA PRO A 62 -18.79 0.60 -1.15
C PRO A 62 -18.04 -0.73 -1.17
N VAL A 63 -18.03 -1.44 -0.05
CA VAL A 63 -17.41 -2.76 0.08
C VAL A 63 -18.39 -3.71 0.76
N SER A 64 -18.39 -4.97 0.31
CA SER A 64 -19.20 -6.04 0.90
C SER A 64 -18.75 -6.36 2.33
N ALA A 65 -19.66 -6.97 3.09
CA ALA A 65 -19.31 -7.60 4.36
C ALA A 65 -18.27 -8.70 4.13
N GLY A 66 -17.33 -8.86 5.06
CA GLY A 66 -16.22 -9.80 4.91
C GLY A 66 -15.04 -9.46 5.79
N SER A 67 -13.96 -10.25 5.65
CA SER A 67 -12.71 -9.98 6.37
C SER A 67 -11.53 -10.01 5.42
N VAL A 68 -10.71 -8.98 5.51
CA VAL A 68 -9.44 -8.90 4.79
C VAL A 68 -8.29 -8.60 5.74
N ARG A 69 -7.13 -9.12 5.36
CA ARG A 69 -5.84 -8.74 5.90
C ARG A 69 -5.18 -7.80 4.91
N ILE A 70 -4.73 -6.66 5.39
CA ILE A 70 -4.12 -5.61 4.58
C ILE A 70 -2.68 -5.45 5.06
N ALA A 71 -1.75 -5.27 4.12
CA ALA A 71 -0.39 -4.84 4.38
C ALA A 71 0.01 -3.76 3.37
N VAL A 72 0.58 -2.67 3.87
CA VAL A 72 1.13 -1.58 3.05
C VAL A 72 2.59 -1.39 3.42
N TYR A 73 3.46 -1.39 2.42
CA TYR A 73 4.89 -1.15 2.57
C TYR A 73 5.32 0.06 1.77
N THR A 74 6.29 0.80 2.29
CA THR A 74 6.99 1.86 1.56
C THR A 74 8.45 1.49 1.42
N ILE A 75 8.97 1.51 0.19
CA ILE A 75 10.32 1.07 -0.15
C ILE A 75 11.04 2.21 -0.86
N PRO A 76 12.25 2.60 -0.43
CA PRO A 76 13.06 3.54 -1.19
C PRO A 76 13.56 2.88 -2.47
N ILE A 77 13.40 3.57 -3.61
CA ILE A 77 13.98 3.15 -4.90
C ILE A 77 15.21 3.97 -5.29
N SER A 78 15.57 4.96 -4.46
CA SER A 78 16.89 5.59 -4.42
C SER A 78 17.13 6.17 -3.02
N SER A 79 18.33 6.70 -2.76
CA SER A 79 18.66 7.30 -1.47
C SER A 79 17.86 8.57 -1.19
N GLY A 80 17.33 8.71 0.02
CA GLY A 80 16.56 9.91 0.40
C GLY A 80 16.17 9.98 1.87
N SER A 81 15.41 11.04 2.17
CA SER A 81 14.82 11.32 3.49
C SER A 81 13.36 11.72 3.31
N TRP A 82 12.47 11.06 4.04
CA TRP A 82 11.02 11.19 3.91
C TRP A 82 10.38 11.45 5.26
N GLU A 83 9.35 12.29 5.29
CA GLU A 83 8.50 12.46 6.46
C GLU A 83 7.15 11.80 6.15
N ILE A 84 6.91 10.64 6.73
CA ILE A 84 5.69 9.89 6.44
C ILE A 84 4.68 10.25 7.53
N GLU A 85 3.54 10.80 7.11
CA GLU A 85 2.39 11.02 7.99
C GLU A 85 1.45 9.85 7.84
N ALA A 86 1.65 8.81 8.65
CA ALA A 86 0.69 7.73 8.72
C ALA A 86 -0.41 8.11 9.70
N GLY A 87 -1.67 8.03 9.25
CA GLY A 87 -2.77 7.84 10.20
C GLY A 87 -2.53 6.53 10.96
N GLU A 88 -3.04 6.41 12.19
CA GLU A 88 -2.88 5.27 13.13
C GLU A 88 -3.32 3.86 12.63
N LEU A 89 -3.27 3.59 11.33
CA LEU A 89 -3.19 2.23 10.76
C LEU A 89 -2.01 1.42 11.30
N LEU A 90 -0.96 2.08 11.79
CA LEU A 90 0.22 1.42 12.35
C LEU A 90 -0.04 0.73 13.69
N GLU A 91 -1.11 1.07 14.41
CA GLU A 91 -1.38 0.49 15.74
C GLU A 91 -2.79 -0.08 15.93
N ASN A 92 -3.80 0.34 15.15
CA ASN A 92 -5.16 -0.14 15.40
C ASN A 92 -6.10 -0.14 14.17
N PRO A 93 -6.44 -1.30 13.57
CA PRO A 93 -7.33 -1.40 12.42
C PRO A 93 -8.82 -1.08 12.73
N TYR A 94 -9.17 -0.82 13.99
CA TYR A 94 -10.54 -0.43 14.36
C TYR A 94 -10.96 0.95 13.84
N TRP A 95 -10.02 1.80 13.42
CA TRP A 95 -10.31 3.17 13.02
C TRP A 95 -10.90 3.32 11.61
N PHE A 96 -10.88 2.27 10.78
CA PHE A 96 -11.57 2.30 9.49
C PHE A 96 -13.10 2.36 9.65
N ASN A 97 -13.64 1.95 10.80
CA ASN A 97 -15.08 1.71 10.93
C ASN A 97 -15.88 2.80 11.65
N SER A 98 -15.27 3.85 12.22
CA SER A 98 -16.06 4.74 13.10
C SER A 98 -15.73 6.22 13.15
N THR A 99 -14.54 6.70 12.80
CA THR A 99 -14.23 8.12 12.99
C THR A 99 -13.25 8.62 11.95
N GLY A 100 -13.73 9.43 11.01
CA GLY A 100 -12.93 10.08 9.96
C GLY A 100 -11.91 11.11 10.46
N GLY A 101 -11.06 10.74 11.43
CA GLY A 101 -10.05 11.59 12.03
C GLY A 101 -9.09 10.80 12.90
N GLY A 102 -8.25 9.95 12.29
CA GLY A 102 -7.09 9.39 13.00
C GLY A 102 -6.06 10.48 13.30
N ARG A 103 -5.33 10.36 14.42
CA ARG A 103 -4.14 11.18 14.62
C ARG A 103 -3.09 10.76 13.60
N PHE A 104 -2.50 11.74 12.93
CA PHE A 104 -1.34 11.51 12.07
C PHE A 104 -0.09 11.66 12.92
N VAL A 105 0.73 10.61 12.98
CA VAL A 105 2.06 10.70 13.57
C VAL A 105 3.04 10.90 12.42
N SER A 106 3.73 12.04 12.43
CA SER A 106 4.77 12.36 11.45
C SER A 106 6.11 11.83 11.97
N ALA A 107 6.75 10.95 11.20
CA ALA A 107 8.07 10.44 11.52
C ALA A 107 9.02 10.60 10.33
N TRP A 108 10.27 10.97 10.64
CA TRP A 108 11.34 11.10 9.66
C TRP A 108 12.02 9.75 9.44
N PHE A 109 12.07 9.32 8.19
CA PHE A 109 12.71 8.10 7.75
C PHE A 109 13.85 8.43 6.79
N ASN A 110 15.03 7.87 7.06
CA ASN A 110 16.15 7.84 6.13
C ASN A 110 16.28 6.42 5.60
N GLY A 111 16.56 6.28 4.31
CA GLY A 111 16.62 4.97 3.69
C GLY A 111 17.28 5.00 2.33
N THR A 112 17.78 3.83 1.96
CA THR A 112 18.29 3.54 0.63
C THR A 112 18.00 2.08 0.36
N CYS A 113 17.73 1.75 -0.90
CA CYS A 113 17.74 0.37 -1.36
C CYS A 113 18.65 0.30 -2.58
N ALA A 114 19.50 -0.72 -2.62
CA ALA A 114 20.32 -0.98 -3.79
C ALA A 114 19.52 -1.66 -4.92
N CYS A 115 18.32 -2.16 -4.63
CA CYS A 115 17.48 -2.84 -5.60
C CYS A 115 16.80 -1.84 -6.55
N LYS A 116 16.75 -2.20 -7.83
CA LYS A 116 15.92 -1.50 -8.81
C LYS A 116 14.44 -1.82 -8.60
N PRO A 117 13.51 -0.96 -9.04
CA PRO A 117 12.07 -1.22 -8.97
C PRO A 117 11.66 -2.61 -9.47
N GLU A 118 12.21 -3.05 -10.60
CA GLU A 118 11.90 -4.34 -11.22
C GLU A 118 12.39 -5.52 -10.35
N GLU A 119 13.53 -5.38 -9.70
CA GLU A 119 14.10 -6.39 -8.80
C GLU A 119 13.28 -6.54 -7.52
N ILE A 120 12.72 -5.44 -7.01
CA ILE A 120 11.78 -5.44 -5.87
C ILE A 120 10.53 -6.24 -6.23
N VAL A 121 9.95 -5.97 -7.40
CA VAL A 121 8.79 -6.71 -7.92
C VAL A 121 9.14 -8.19 -8.05
N GLU A 122 10.19 -8.52 -8.81
CA GLU A 122 10.58 -9.91 -9.08
C GLU A 122 10.85 -10.70 -7.79
N THR A 123 11.59 -10.12 -6.84
CA THR A 123 11.92 -10.76 -5.56
C THR A 123 10.66 -11.04 -4.76
N THR A 124 9.73 -10.08 -4.71
CA THR A 124 8.49 -10.23 -3.96
C THR A 124 7.58 -11.28 -4.62
N LEU A 125 7.48 -11.28 -5.95
CA LEU A 125 6.71 -12.29 -6.70
C LEU A 125 7.29 -13.70 -6.52
N LYS A 126 8.62 -13.85 -6.48
CA LYS A 126 9.27 -15.13 -6.16
C LYS A 126 8.89 -15.64 -4.77
N LYS A 127 8.87 -14.76 -3.77
CA LYS A 127 8.43 -15.10 -2.41
C LYS A 127 6.97 -15.54 -2.38
N ILE A 128 6.07 -14.82 -3.06
CA ILE A 128 4.64 -15.16 -3.18
C ILE A 128 4.46 -16.55 -3.81
N LYS A 129 5.13 -16.80 -4.94
CA LYS A 129 5.09 -18.11 -5.62
C LYS A 129 5.65 -19.23 -4.72
N SER A 130 6.73 -18.96 -3.98
CA SER A 130 7.32 -19.91 -3.02
C SER A 130 6.40 -20.20 -1.83
N ALA A 131 5.56 -19.25 -1.45
CA ALA A 131 4.51 -19.42 -0.43
C ALA A 131 3.29 -20.21 -0.94
N GLY A 132 3.31 -20.70 -2.18
CA GLY A 132 2.28 -21.56 -2.76
C GLY A 132 1.19 -20.81 -3.53
N PHE A 133 1.29 -19.48 -3.65
CA PHE A 133 0.34 -18.67 -4.40
C PHE A 133 0.59 -18.78 -5.91
N LYS A 134 -0.48 -18.98 -6.67
CA LYS A 134 -0.45 -18.99 -8.14
C LYS A 134 -1.12 -17.74 -8.67
N GLU A 135 -0.48 -17.12 -9.65
CA GLU A 135 -1.02 -15.95 -10.35
C GLU A 135 -2.30 -16.36 -11.10
N LYS A 136 -3.38 -15.61 -10.89
CA LYS A 136 -4.69 -15.88 -11.50
C LYS A 136 -4.96 -14.91 -12.64
N GLU A 137 -4.85 -13.61 -12.37
CA GLU A 137 -5.11 -12.55 -13.34
C GLU A 137 -4.29 -11.29 -13.00
N HIS A 138 -3.92 -10.53 -14.03
CA HIS A 138 -3.33 -9.20 -13.85
C HIS A 138 -4.39 -8.22 -13.34
N GLY A 139 -3.98 -7.32 -12.46
CA GLY A 139 -4.81 -6.19 -12.05
C GLY A 139 -4.60 -5.02 -13.00
N GLU A 140 -5.65 -4.25 -13.21
CA GLU A 140 -5.57 -2.97 -13.94
C GLU A 140 -5.48 -1.83 -12.92
N ILE A 141 -4.49 -0.95 -13.10
CA ILE A 141 -4.31 0.24 -12.29
C ILE A 141 -4.10 1.41 -13.24
N LEU A 142 -4.89 2.47 -13.03
CA LEU A 142 -4.74 3.70 -13.79
C LEU A 142 -3.59 4.54 -13.22
N GLU A 143 -2.75 5.05 -14.11
CA GLU A 143 -1.76 6.06 -13.75
C GLU A 143 -2.45 7.36 -13.33
N THR A 144 -1.98 7.97 -12.24
CA THR A 144 -2.49 9.25 -11.74
C THR A 144 -1.38 10.29 -11.76
N GLU A 145 -1.71 11.55 -11.44
CA GLU A 145 -0.71 12.61 -11.25
C GLU A 145 0.37 12.23 -10.21
N ALA A 146 0.00 11.44 -9.20
CA ALA A 146 0.84 11.10 -8.06
C ALA A 146 1.51 9.73 -8.16
N LEU A 147 0.85 8.77 -8.82
CA LEU A 147 1.19 7.36 -8.75
C LEU A 147 1.38 6.80 -10.15
N LYS A 148 2.49 6.12 -10.36
CA LYS A 148 2.81 5.40 -11.60
C LYS A 148 2.73 3.89 -11.34
N PRO A 149 1.78 3.18 -11.96
CA PRO A 149 1.66 1.73 -11.84
C PRO A 149 2.91 1.02 -12.37
N ILE A 150 3.35 -0.01 -11.64
CA ILE A 150 4.46 -0.88 -12.06
C ILE A 150 3.93 -2.28 -12.32
N TYR A 151 3.21 -2.85 -11.36
CA TYR A 151 2.67 -4.21 -11.46
C TYR A 151 1.47 -4.36 -10.53
N SER A 152 0.45 -5.09 -10.97
CA SER A 152 -0.52 -5.67 -10.05
C SER A 152 -1.08 -6.98 -10.57
N ALA A 153 -1.49 -7.84 -9.64
CA ALA A 153 -2.12 -9.11 -9.95
C ALA A 153 -2.86 -9.66 -8.75
N PHE A 154 -3.77 -10.57 -9.05
CA PHE A 154 -4.43 -11.44 -8.09
C PHE A 154 -3.76 -12.81 -8.11
N PHE A 155 -3.55 -13.35 -6.92
CA PHE A 155 -3.01 -14.67 -6.68
C PHE A 155 -3.98 -15.51 -5.85
N VAL A 156 -3.91 -16.83 -6.00
CA VAL A 156 -4.75 -17.77 -5.27
C VAL A 156 -3.95 -18.91 -4.64
N ARG A 157 -4.32 -19.30 -3.42
CA ARG A 157 -3.80 -20.48 -2.68
C ARG A 157 -4.87 -21.00 -1.73
N ASP A 158 -5.27 -22.26 -1.84
CA ASP A 158 -6.19 -22.93 -0.90
C ASP A 158 -7.44 -22.09 -0.53
N ASN A 159 -8.13 -21.57 -1.56
CA ASN A 159 -9.28 -20.64 -1.45
C ASN A 159 -9.00 -19.26 -0.85
N GLN A 160 -7.74 -18.93 -0.58
CA GLN A 160 -7.30 -17.58 -0.22
C GLN A 160 -6.91 -16.81 -1.48
N TYR A 161 -7.42 -15.60 -1.59
CA TYR A 161 -7.05 -14.63 -2.61
C TYR A 161 -6.09 -13.62 -2.02
N LEU A 162 -5.10 -13.25 -2.82
CA LEU A 162 -4.12 -12.21 -2.51
C LEU A 162 -4.05 -11.25 -3.69
N TYR A 163 -4.47 -10.00 -3.48
CA TYR A 163 -4.16 -8.90 -4.37
C TYR A 163 -2.81 -8.29 -3.98
N ILE A 164 -2.00 -7.97 -4.98
CA ILE A 164 -0.79 -7.17 -4.79
C ILE A 164 -0.70 -6.07 -5.84
N GLU A 165 -0.24 -4.90 -5.41
CA GLU A 165 0.00 -3.73 -6.25
C GLU A 165 1.33 -3.08 -5.88
N PHE A 166 2.15 -2.80 -6.90
CA PHE A 166 3.37 -2.00 -6.82
C PHE A 166 3.17 -0.73 -7.62
N VAL A 167 3.35 0.41 -6.95
CA VAL A 167 3.28 1.74 -7.58
C VAL A 167 4.47 2.57 -7.18
N GLU A 168 5.08 3.23 -8.16
CA GLU A 168 6.03 4.30 -7.91
C GLU A 168 5.25 5.54 -7.47
N VAL A 169 5.74 6.19 -6.40
CA VAL A 169 5.26 7.51 -6.02
C VAL A 169 6.11 8.55 -6.74
N LYS A 170 5.51 9.24 -7.71
CA LYS A 170 6.21 10.13 -8.63
C LYS A 170 6.95 11.22 -7.87
N SER A 171 8.18 11.52 -8.29
CA SER A 171 9.07 12.52 -7.69
C SER A 171 9.50 12.24 -6.23
N MET A 172 9.16 11.07 -5.66
CA MET A 172 9.49 10.73 -4.27
C MET A 172 10.64 9.76 -4.11
N ASN A 173 11.07 9.09 -5.18
CA ASN A 173 12.00 7.95 -5.09
C ASN A 173 11.50 6.88 -4.11
N LEU A 174 10.18 6.66 -4.06
CA LEU A 174 9.53 5.64 -3.25
C LEU A 174 8.67 4.73 -4.13
N MET A 175 8.56 3.49 -3.70
CA MET A 175 7.56 2.54 -4.17
C MET A 175 6.63 2.18 -3.01
N ARG A 176 5.33 2.21 -3.27
CA ARG A 176 4.32 1.66 -2.36
C ARG A 176 3.98 0.24 -2.83
N VAL A 177 3.94 -0.69 -1.88
CA VAL A 177 3.42 -2.04 -2.10
C VAL A 177 2.17 -2.21 -1.26
N LEU A 178 1.05 -2.51 -1.91
CA LEU A 178 -0.21 -2.85 -1.25
C LEU A 178 -0.45 -4.35 -1.41
N MET A 179 -0.79 -5.03 -0.32
CA MET A 179 -1.21 -6.42 -0.31
C MET A 179 -2.54 -6.55 0.43
N ILE A 180 -3.49 -7.27 -0.15
CA ILE A 180 -4.81 -7.52 0.45
C ILE A 180 -5.13 -9.00 0.31
N MET A 181 -5.40 -9.67 1.43
CA MET A 181 -5.66 -11.12 1.46
C MET A 181 -7.00 -11.43 2.14
N GLY A 182 -7.77 -12.35 1.56
CA GLY A 182 -9.12 -12.72 2.02
C GLY A 182 -9.79 -13.69 1.05
N ASP A 183 -11.12 -13.74 1.05
CA ASP A 183 -11.91 -14.37 -0.01
C ASP A 183 -11.92 -13.52 -1.31
N GLU A 184 -12.31 -14.12 -2.43
CA GLU A 184 -12.24 -13.47 -3.75
C GLU A 184 -13.04 -12.16 -3.82
N GLU A 185 -14.29 -12.18 -3.38
CA GLU A 185 -15.21 -11.05 -3.52
C GLU A 185 -14.75 -9.87 -2.65
N THR A 186 -14.42 -10.14 -1.39
CA THR A 186 -13.96 -9.10 -0.47
C THR A 186 -12.61 -8.53 -0.90
N VAL A 187 -11.67 -9.38 -1.37
CA VAL A 187 -10.36 -8.89 -1.87
C VAL A 187 -10.52 -8.01 -3.10
N LYS A 188 -11.40 -8.36 -4.06
CA LYS A 188 -11.65 -7.53 -5.25
C LYS A 188 -12.27 -6.18 -4.87
N ALA A 189 -13.25 -6.17 -3.98
CA ALA A 189 -13.87 -4.93 -3.50
C ALA A 189 -12.87 -4.01 -2.78
N TYR A 190 -12.03 -4.58 -1.91
CA TYR A 190 -10.99 -3.81 -1.23
C TYR A 190 -9.86 -3.38 -2.17
N ALA A 191 -9.47 -4.19 -3.17
CA ALA A 191 -8.51 -3.78 -4.18
C ALA A 191 -9.03 -2.54 -4.95
N GLU A 192 -10.30 -2.51 -5.34
CA GLU A 192 -10.91 -1.34 -5.99
C GLU A 192 -10.95 -0.11 -5.07
N ALA A 193 -11.22 -0.29 -3.77
CA ALA A 193 -11.24 0.81 -2.81
C ALA A 193 -9.84 1.38 -2.52
N PHE A 194 -8.80 0.56 -2.52
CA PHE A 194 -7.43 0.93 -2.10
C PHE A 194 -6.43 1.11 -3.25
N THR A 195 -6.78 0.73 -4.48
CA THR A 195 -5.87 0.82 -5.62
C THR A 195 -5.50 2.27 -5.94
N ALA A 196 -4.27 2.49 -6.43
CA ALA A 196 -3.82 3.82 -6.83
C ALA A 196 -4.71 4.50 -7.88
N GLY A 197 -5.41 3.74 -8.72
CA GLY A 197 -6.32 4.25 -9.74
C GLY A 197 -7.67 4.77 -9.21
N SER A 198 -8.05 4.40 -7.97
CA SER A 198 -9.26 4.93 -7.33
C SER A 198 -9.10 6.40 -6.91
N ILE A 199 -7.85 6.88 -6.90
CA ILE A 199 -7.43 8.23 -6.55
C ILE A 199 -7.45 9.15 -7.80
N GLY A 200 -8.56 9.13 -8.54
CA GLY A 200 -8.74 9.89 -9.79
C GLY A 200 -10.17 10.40 -9.92
N GLU A 201 -10.30 11.72 -10.09
CA GLU A 201 -11.53 12.51 -10.28
C GLU A 201 -12.33 12.83 -9.00
N GLY A 202 -11.91 13.93 -8.37
CA GLY A 202 -12.81 14.91 -7.77
C GLY A 202 -12.61 16.24 -8.50
#